data_AF-A0A1G0JFT2-F1
#
_entry.id   AF-A0A1G0JFT2-F1
#
_cell.length_a   1.000
_cell.length_b   1.000
_cell.length_c   1.000
_cell.angle_alpha   90.00
_cell.angle_beta   90.00
_cell.angle_gamma   90.00
#
_symmetry.space_group_name_H-M   'P 1'
#
loop_
_entity.id
_entity.type
_entity.pdbx_description
1 polymer ?
#
loop_
_entity_poly.entity_id
_entity_poly.type
_entity_poly.pdbx_seq_one_letter_code
_entity_poly.pdbx_strand_id
1 'polypeptide(L)'
;MLSLSTLVRDLFPHDALADSFYVKVAGIVQPGLTGKEKEYATFAAALDQDAGGSWRQLDPAMRGEILAEHQDDPFFAILRDTARATLYVQPEVWALIGYGGNALAQGGYLNRGFNDIDWLEGNK
;
A
#
# COMPACT_ATOMS: atom_id res chain seq x y z
N MET A 1 12.37 12.01 -10.63
CA MET A 1 12.54 10.77 -9.84
C MET A 1 11.24 10.48 -9.13
N LEU A 2 10.61 9.38 -9.50
CA LEU A 2 9.43 8.85 -8.86
C LEU A 2 9.60 8.73 -7.33
N SER A 3 8.60 9.19 -6.56
CA SER A 3 8.66 9.17 -5.09
C SER A 3 8.11 7.87 -4.51
N LEU A 4 8.67 7.45 -3.38
CA LEU A 4 8.22 6.25 -2.66
C LEU A 4 6.74 6.33 -2.27
N SER A 5 6.25 7.50 -1.85
CA SER A 5 4.84 7.72 -1.55
C SER A 5 3.92 7.50 -2.77
N THR A 6 4.39 7.85 -3.96
CA THR A 6 3.63 7.63 -5.21
C THR A 6 3.55 6.13 -5.50
N LEU A 7 4.68 5.43 -5.40
CA LEU A 7 4.74 3.97 -5.60
C LEU A 7 3.89 3.19 -4.60
N VAL A 8 3.92 3.57 -3.32
CA VAL A 8 3.07 2.93 -2.29
C VAL A 8 1.59 3.13 -2.62
N ARG A 9 1.19 4.32 -3.08
CA ARG A 9 -0.19 4.59 -3.50
C ARG A 9 -0.59 3.79 -4.74
N ASP A 10 0.30 3.68 -5.71
CA ASP A 10 0.03 2.95 -6.96
C ASP A 10 -0.06 1.43 -6.72
N LEU A 11 0.71 0.89 -5.77
CA LEU A 11 0.65 -0.53 -5.38
C LEU A 11 -0.59 -0.86 -4.54
N PHE A 12 -1.02 0.05 -3.66
CA PHE A 12 -2.13 -0.17 -2.72
C PHE A 12 -3.06 1.06 -2.69
N PRO A 13 -3.85 1.27 -3.76
CA PRO A 13 -4.66 2.47 -3.89
C PRO A 13 -5.90 2.43 -2.98
N HIS A 14 -6.05 3.49 -2.20
CA HIS A 14 -7.25 3.80 -1.41
C HIS A 14 -7.62 5.27 -1.61
N ASP A 15 -8.70 5.53 -2.35
CA ASP A 15 -9.14 6.88 -2.73
C ASP A 15 -9.60 7.73 -1.55
N ALA A 16 -10.13 7.09 -0.51
CA ALA A 16 -10.55 7.74 0.73
C ALA A 16 -9.38 8.23 1.60
N LEU A 17 -8.13 7.84 1.29
CA LEU A 17 -6.93 8.25 2.01
C LEU A 17 -6.20 9.38 1.30
N ALA A 18 -5.89 10.44 2.05
CA ALA A 18 -5.19 11.62 1.56
C ALA A 18 -3.72 11.33 1.22
N ASP A 19 -3.09 12.13 0.36
CA ASP A 19 -1.67 11.97 0.01
C ASP A 19 -0.73 12.09 1.22
N SER A 20 -1.11 12.87 2.24
CA SER A 20 -0.36 12.97 3.50
C SER A 20 -0.24 11.62 4.22
N PHE A 21 -1.25 10.75 4.10
CA PHE A 21 -1.18 9.39 4.62
C PHE A 21 -0.11 8.57 3.90
N TYR A 22 -0.04 8.64 2.57
CA TYR A 22 0.98 7.92 1.79
C TYR A 22 2.39 8.46 2.01
N VAL A 23 2.54 9.77 2.26
CA VAL A 23 3.82 10.36 2.70
C VAL A 23 4.23 9.80 4.06
N LYS A 24 3.31 9.72 5.04
CA LYS A 24 3.56 9.08 6.35
C LYS A 24 4.01 7.63 6.17
N VAL A 25 3.25 6.83 5.41
CA VAL A 25 3.56 5.41 5.18
C VAL A 25 4.91 5.24 4.49
N ALA A 26 5.22 6.05 3.48
CA ALA A 26 6.52 6.02 2.81
C ALA A 26 7.68 6.28 3.77
N GLY A 27 7.52 7.21 4.72
CA GLY A 27 8.53 7.44 5.77
C GLY A 27 8.75 6.23 6.68
N ILE A 28 7.74 5.39 6.89
CA ILE A 28 7.84 4.16 7.68
C ILE A 28 8.41 3.00 6.85
N VAL A 29 8.13 2.96 5.54
CA VAL A 29 8.68 1.97 4.60
C VAL A 29 10.17 2.21 4.34
N GLN A 30 10.59 3.47 4.26
CA GLN A 30 11.94 3.87 3.85
C GLN A 30 13.09 3.17 4.62
N PRO A 31 13.05 3.01 5.96
CA PRO A 31 14.06 2.25 6.70
C PRO A 31 14.20 0.78 6.26
N GLY A 32 13.12 0.15 5.79
CA GLY A 32 13.15 -1.22 5.25
C GLY A 32 13.89 -1.33 3.91
N LEU A 33 14.18 -0.20 3.28
CA LEU A 33 14.91 -0.10 2.01
C LEU A 33 16.34 0.43 2.18
N THR A 34 16.81 0.63 3.41
CA THR A 34 18.20 1.07 3.67
C THR A 34 19.20 0.08 3.08
N GLY A 35 20.19 0.59 2.35
CA GLY A 35 21.17 -0.21 1.61
C GLY A 35 20.66 -0.71 0.26
N LYS A 36 19.47 -0.29 -0.18
CA LYS A 36 18.88 -0.60 -1.49
C LYS A 36 18.63 0.65 -2.34
N GLU A 37 19.33 1.74 -2.04
CA GLU A 37 19.12 3.04 -2.68
C GLU A 37 19.41 2.99 -4.18
N LYS A 38 20.39 2.18 -4.59
CA LYS A 38 20.74 1.99 -5.99
C LYS A 38 19.68 1.18 -6.74
N GLU A 39 19.16 0.13 -6.13
CA GLU A 39 18.09 -0.72 -6.65
C GLU A 39 16.82 0.12 -6.80
N TYR A 40 16.46 0.91 -5.79
CA TYR A 40 15.35 1.86 -5.87
C TYR A 40 15.53 2.85 -7.02
N ALA A 41 16.72 3.45 -7.16
CA ALA A 41 16.99 4.40 -8.23
C ALA A 41 16.92 3.76 -9.62
N THR A 42 17.41 2.53 -9.76
CA THR A 42 17.37 1.76 -11.01
C THR A 42 15.93 1.42 -11.38
N PHE A 43 15.17 0.90 -10.42
CA PHE A 43 13.77 0.55 -10.58
C PHE A 43 12.92 1.78 -10.92
N ALA A 44 13.06 2.88 -10.17
CA ALA A 44 12.35 4.13 -10.44
C ALA A 44 12.68 4.72 -11.81
N ALA A 45 13.93 4.62 -12.26
CA ALA A 45 14.33 5.07 -13.59
C ALA A 45 13.74 4.20 -14.71
N ALA A 46 13.66 2.88 -14.52
CA ALA A 46 13.03 1.98 -15.48
C ALA A 46 11.54 2.28 -15.63
N LEU A 47 10.83 2.48 -14.51
CA LEU A 47 9.44 2.91 -14.52
C LEU A 47 9.23 4.28 -15.20
N ASP A 48 10.05 5.28 -14.87
CA ASP A 48 9.99 6.60 -15.52
C ASP A 48 10.27 6.49 -17.05
N GLN A 49 11.16 5.57 -17.48
CA GLN A 49 11.45 5.33 -18.89
C GLN A 49 10.25 4.71 -19.63
N ASP A 50 9.65 3.65 -19.07
CA ASP A 50 8.50 2.97 -19.66
C ASP A 50 7.25 3.88 -19.68
N ALA A 51 7.21 4.83 -18.75
CA ALA A 51 6.19 5.88 -18.71
C ALA A 51 6.41 7.05 -19.69
N GLY A 52 7.44 7.00 -20.56
CA GLY A 52 7.76 8.09 -21.48
C GLY A 52 8.27 9.36 -20.79
N GLY A 53 8.81 9.24 -19.58
CA GLY A 53 9.48 10.32 -18.84
C GLY A 53 8.63 11.05 -17.80
N SER A 54 7.34 10.71 -17.66
CA SER A 54 6.45 11.40 -16.71
C SER A 54 5.44 10.47 -16.06
N TRP A 55 5.89 9.66 -15.10
CA TRP A 55 5.05 8.69 -14.37
C TRP A 55 3.73 9.29 -13.86
N ARG A 56 3.78 10.46 -13.22
CA ARG A 56 2.59 11.09 -12.61
C ARG A 56 1.55 11.60 -13.60
N GLN A 57 1.91 11.76 -14.87
CA GLN A 57 0.98 12.22 -15.90
C GLN A 57 0.22 11.06 -16.56
N LEU A 58 0.64 9.82 -16.30
CA LEU A 58 -0.07 8.64 -16.78
C LEU A 58 -1.34 8.40 -15.98
N ASP A 59 -2.33 7.84 -16.68
CA ASP A 59 -3.53 7.32 -16.05
C ASP A 59 -3.17 6.24 -15.02
N PRO A 60 -3.88 6.16 -13.87
CA PRO A 60 -3.61 5.15 -12.85
C PRO A 60 -3.61 3.71 -13.38
N ALA A 61 -4.46 3.40 -14.36
CA ALA A 61 -4.51 2.08 -14.98
C ALA A 61 -3.20 1.74 -15.70
N MET A 62 -2.68 2.65 -16.52
CA MET A 62 -1.39 2.49 -17.22
C MET A 62 -0.22 2.36 -16.25
N ARG A 63 -0.23 3.12 -15.14
CA ARG A 63 0.77 2.94 -14.07
C ARG A 63 0.71 1.54 -13.47
N GLY A 64 -0.49 1.00 -13.26
CA GLY A 64 -0.69 -0.37 -12.81
C GLY A 64 -0.19 -1.42 -13.80
N GLU A 65 -0.43 -1.21 -15.10
CA GLU A 65 0.07 -2.09 -16.17
C GLU A 65 1.61 -2.12 -16.20
N ILE A 66 2.26 -0.95 -16.19
CA ILE A 66 3.72 -0.89 -16.16
C ILE A 66 4.26 -1.54 -14.87
N LEU A 67 3.65 -1.28 -13.70
CA LEU A 67 4.07 -1.95 -12.46
C LEU A 67 3.93 -3.48 -12.55
N ALA A 68 2.91 -3.99 -13.26
CA ALA A 68 2.70 -5.41 -13.45
C ALA A 68 3.75 -6.04 -14.40
N GLU A 69 4.22 -5.31 -15.41
CA GLU A 69 5.33 -5.74 -16.27
C GLU A 69 6.64 -5.92 -15.49
N HIS A 70 6.82 -5.14 -14.44
CA HIS A 70 7.99 -5.19 -13.55
C HIS A 70 7.85 -6.14 -12.36
N GLN A 71 6.78 -6.97 -12.31
CA GLN A 71 6.50 -7.81 -11.14
C GLN A 71 7.59 -8.85 -10.81
N ASP A 72 8.36 -9.26 -11.82
CA ASP A 72 9.45 -10.23 -11.68
C ASP A 72 10.78 -9.58 -11.24
N ASP A 73 10.84 -8.26 -11.13
CA ASP A 73 12.00 -7.57 -10.55
C ASP A 73 12.12 -7.91 -9.05
N PRO A 74 13.29 -8.41 -8.57
CA PRO A 74 13.48 -8.71 -7.15
C PRO A 74 13.22 -7.53 -6.21
N PHE A 75 13.51 -6.30 -6.65
CA PHE A 75 13.23 -5.09 -5.90
C PHE A 75 11.73 -4.81 -5.81
N PHE A 76 10.95 -5.10 -6.85
CA PHE A 76 9.49 -4.97 -6.81
C PHE A 76 8.89 -5.80 -5.68
N ALA A 77 9.30 -7.06 -5.55
CA ALA A 77 8.83 -7.95 -4.49
C ALA A 77 9.13 -7.38 -3.08
N ILE A 78 10.36 -6.89 -2.87
CA ILE A 78 10.77 -6.26 -1.60
C ILE A 78 9.93 -5.02 -1.30
N LEU A 79 9.77 -4.12 -2.28
CA LEU A 79 9.00 -2.89 -2.14
C LEU A 79 7.54 -3.21 -1.82
N ARG A 80 6.91 -4.08 -2.60
CA ARG A 80 5.50 -4.47 -2.44
C ARG A 80 5.25 -5.12 -1.08
N ASP A 81 6.07 -6.07 -0.67
CA ASP A 81 5.88 -6.78 0.59
C ASP A 81 6.09 -5.87 1.80
N THR A 82 7.10 -4.99 1.75
CA THR A 82 7.35 -4.00 2.80
C THR A 82 6.19 -3.00 2.88
N ALA A 83 5.76 -2.44 1.75
CA ALA A 83 4.65 -1.50 1.70
C ALA A 83 3.33 -2.13 2.19
N ARG A 84 3.01 -3.38 1.78
CA ARG A 84 1.85 -4.12 2.27
C ARG A 84 1.87 -4.25 3.80
N ALA A 85 2.99 -4.73 4.34
CA ALA A 85 3.15 -4.97 5.76
C ALA A 85 3.04 -3.68 6.58
N THR A 86 3.45 -2.53 6.02
CA THR A 86 3.36 -1.23 6.68
C THR A 86 1.98 -0.58 6.54
N LEU A 87 1.36 -0.62 5.36
CA LEU A 87 0.12 0.10 5.08
C LEU A 87 -1.08 -0.51 5.83
N TYR A 88 -1.24 -1.83 5.77
CA TYR A 88 -2.42 -2.50 6.33
C TYR A 88 -2.42 -2.65 7.85
N VAL A 89 -1.34 -2.23 8.54
CA VAL A 89 -1.30 -2.14 10.00
C VAL A 89 -1.60 -0.74 10.53
N GLN A 90 -1.90 0.22 9.64
CA GLN A 90 -2.24 1.59 10.04
C GLN A 90 -3.70 1.69 10.50
N PRO A 91 -3.99 2.31 11.67
CA PRO A 91 -5.36 2.52 12.15
C PRO A 91 -6.27 3.25 11.16
N GLU A 92 -5.73 4.15 10.33
CA GLU A 92 -6.51 4.84 9.30
C GLU A 92 -7.05 3.89 8.23
N VAL A 93 -6.28 2.86 7.86
CA VAL A 93 -6.72 1.82 6.92
C VAL A 93 -7.77 0.93 7.59
N TRP A 94 -7.58 0.61 8.86
CA TRP A 94 -8.55 -0.19 9.62
C TRP A 94 -9.92 0.48 9.70
N ALA A 95 -9.93 1.79 10.01
CA ALA A 95 -11.16 2.58 10.03
C ALA A 95 -11.85 2.60 8.66
N LEU A 96 -11.07 2.64 7.57
CA LEU A 96 -11.62 2.62 6.21
C LEU A 96 -12.25 1.27 5.84
N ILE A 97 -11.61 0.16 6.18
CA ILE A 97 -12.06 -1.19 5.77
C ILE A 97 -12.95 -1.88 6.82
N GLY A 98 -13.28 -1.19 7.92
CA GLY A 98 -14.08 -1.76 9.02
C GLY A 98 -13.33 -2.78 9.88
N TYR A 99 -12.00 -2.83 9.83
CA TYR A 99 -11.23 -3.72 10.69
C TYR A 99 -11.19 -3.16 12.12
N GLY A 100 -11.55 -3.99 13.09
CA GLY A 100 -11.65 -3.58 14.50
C GLY A 100 -10.31 -3.26 15.20
N GLY A 101 -9.18 -3.54 14.56
CA GLY A 101 -7.85 -3.39 15.13
C GLY A 101 -7.42 -4.61 15.96
N ASN A 102 -6.38 -4.42 16.79
CA ASN A 102 -5.78 -5.50 17.57
C ASN A 102 -6.69 -5.97 18.72
N ALA A 103 -7.33 -7.14 18.54
CA ALA A 103 -8.24 -7.71 19.53
C ALA A 103 -7.57 -8.09 20.85
N LEU A 104 -6.29 -8.52 20.85
CA LEU A 104 -5.59 -8.87 22.08
C LEU A 104 -5.47 -7.65 23.00
N ALA A 105 -5.10 -6.50 22.43
CA ALA A 105 -5.01 -5.23 23.15
C ALA A 105 -6.37 -4.72 23.66
N GLN A 106 -7.47 -5.28 23.16
CA GLN A 106 -8.84 -4.85 23.42
C GLN A 106 -9.67 -5.89 24.18
N GLY A 107 -9.03 -6.90 24.78
CA GLY A 107 -9.71 -7.89 25.63
C GLY A 107 -10.32 -9.09 24.88
N GLY A 108 -9.90 -9.35 23.64
CA GLY A 108 -10.33 -10.49 22.82
C GLY A 108 -11.45 -10.16 21.83
N TYR A 109 -11.98 -11.18 21.15
CA TYR A 109 -12.97 -11.03 20.06
C TYR A 109 -14.43 -11.12 20.51
N LEU A 110 -14.70 -11.53 21.75
CA LEU A 110 -16.04 -11.91 22.21
C LEU A 110 -17.08 -10.77 22.05
N ASN A 111 -16.70 -9.52 22.32
CA ASN A 111 -17.59 -8.34 22.25
C ASN A 111 -17.22 -7.39 21.10
N ARG A 112 -16.67 -7.92 19.99
CA ARG A 112 -15.99 -7.14 18.94
C ARG A 112 -16.59 -7.31 17.54
N GLY A 113 -17.90 -7.53 17.46
CA GLY A 113 -18.64 -7.62 16.21
C GLY A 113 -18.64 -8.99 15.54
N PHE A 114 -18.14 -10.04 16.23
CA PHE A 114 -18.32 -11.42 15.77
C PHE A 114 -19.80 -11.78 15.54
N ASN A 115 -20.70 -11.21 16.35
CA ASN A 115 -22.14 -11.39 16.23
C ASN A 115 -22.82 -10.33 15.36
N ASP A 116 -22.11 -9.31 14.89
CA ASP A 116 -22.65 -8.20 14.07
C ASP A 116 -22.61 -8.58 12.59
N ILE A 117 -23.03 -9.80 12.26
CA ILE A 117 -23.05 -10.32 10.89
C ILE A 117 -24.41 -10.06 10.25
N ASP A 118 -24.40 -9.28 9.19
CA ASP A 118 -25.56 -8.89 8.37
C ASP A 118 -25.71 -9.73 7.10
N TRP A 119 -24.74 -10.62 6.83
CA TRP A 119 -24.66 -11.45 5.63
C TRP A 119 -25.39 -12.80 5.76
N LEU A 120 -25.88 -13.17 6.95
CA LEU A 120 -26.67 -14.37 7.18
C LEU A 120 -28.17 -14.03 7.16
N GLU A 121 -28.91 -14.63 6.23
CA GLU A 121 -30.37 -14.46 6.16
C GLU A 121 -31.02 -14.95 7.48
N GLY A 122 -31.79 -14.07 8.13
CA GLY A 122 -32.47 -14.36 9.41
C GLY A 122 -31.99 -13.54 10.60
N ASN A 123 -30.86 -12.83 10.49
CA ASN A 123 -30.44 -11.82 11.47
C ASN A 123 -31.06 -10.45 11.13
N LYS A 124 -32.35 -10.27 11.45
CA LYS A 124 -33.02 -8.96 11.57
C LYS A 124 -33.88 -8.93 12.82
#